data_AF-A0A8K0NSK8-F1
#
_entry.id   AF-A0A8K0NSK8-F1
#
_cell.length_a   1.000
_cell.length_b   1.000
_cell.length_c   1.000
_cell.angle_alpha   90.00
_cell.angle_beta   90.00
_cell.angle_gamma   90.00
#
_symmetry.space_group_name_H-M   'P 1'
#
loop_
_entity.id
_entity.type
_entity.pdbx_description
1 polymer ?
#
loop_
_entity_poly.entity_id
_entity_poly.type
_entity_poly.pdbx_seq_one_letter_code
_entity_poly.pdbx_strand_id
1 'polypeptide(L)'
;MTSTGQGIDTNCMTLTRFVLQEQRKVPTATGDLTQLLNSIQSAVKAVSSAVRKAGIAKLFGIAGSTNVQGEEVKKLDVLSNDLFINMLRSSFTTCLLVSEENETCVEYL
;
A
#
# COMPACT_ATOMS: atom_id res chain seq x y z
N MET A 1 -7.83 -49.79 -4.92
CA MET A 1 -7.11 -49.50 -3.66
C MET A 1 -6.63 -48.06 -3.71
N THR A 2 -6.95 -47.32 -2.65
CA THR A 2 -6.43 -46.01 -2.22
C THR A 2 -6.49 -44.83 -3.19
N SER A 3 -7.55 -44.03 -3.03
CA SER A 3 -7.56 -42.60 -3.32
C SER A 3 -6.42 -41.91 -2.57
N THR A 4 -5.39 -41.47 -3.29
CA THR A 4 -4.39 -40.56 -2.73
C THR A 4 -5.08 -39.22 -2.48
N GLY A 5 -5.45 -38.96 -1.23
CA GLY A 5 -5.95 -37.66 -0.81
C GLY A 5 -4.94 -36.59 -1.21
N GLN A 6 -5.39 -35.60 -1.97
CA GLN A 6 -4.57 -34.48 -2.38
C GLN A 6 -4.17 -33.74 -1.09
N GLY A 7 -2.90 -33.88 -0.68
CA GLY A 7 -2.38 -33.22 0.51
C GLY A 7 -2.51 -31.70 0.41
N ILE A 8 -2.64 -31.02 1.55
CA ILE A 8 -2.70 -29.55 1.58
C ILE A 8 -1.39 -29.00 1.01
N ASP A 9 -1.48 -28.25 -0.09
CA ASP A 9 -0.34 -27.52 -0.62
C ASP A 9 0.00 -26.35 0.31
N THR A 10 1.16 -26.43 0.94
CA THR A 10 1.69 -25.41 1.86
C THR A 10 2.61 -24.40 1.15
N ASN A 11 2.93 -24.63 -0.12
CA ASN A 11 3.84 -23.80 -0.91
C ASN A 11 3.10 -22.67 -1.63
N CYS A 12 2.54 -21.73 -0.86
CA CYS A 12 1.82 -20.59 -1.42
C CYS A 12 2.79 -19.56 -2.09
N MET A 13 2.38 -19.05 -3.25
CA MET A 13 3.03 -17.91 -3.89
C MET A 13 2.51 -16.60 -3.31
N THR A 14 3.35 -15.89 -2.55
CA THR A 14 3.03 -14.54 -2.08
C THR A 14 3.44 -13.50 -3.12
N LEU A 15 2.83 -12.31 -3.08
CA LEU A 15 3.23 -11.20 -3.96
C LEU A 15 4.72 -10.84 -3.74
N THR A 16 5.20 -10.82 -2.51
CA THR A 16 6.62 -10.55 -2.21
C THR A 16 7.54 -11.61 -2.83
N ARG A 17 7.17 -12.89 -2.76
CA ARG A 17 7.93 -13.97 -3.40
C ARG A 17 7.94 -13.82 -4.91
N PHE A 18 6.79 -13.55 -5.52
CA PHE A 18 6.67 -13.32 -6.95
C PHE A 18 7.57 -12.17 -7.42
N VAL A 19 7.49 -11.00 -6.77
CA VAL A 19 8.30 -9.84 -7.13
C VAL A 19 9.80 -10.11 -6.98
N LEU A 20 10.22 -10.78 -5.90
CA LEU A 20 11.61 -11.19 -5.72
C LEU A 20 12.09 -12.18 -6.81
N GLN A 21 11.22 -13.10 -7.25
CA GLN A 21 11.53 -14.01 -8.35
C GLN A 21 11.68 -13.27 -9.68
N GLU A 22 10.82 -12.29 -9.97
CA GLU A 22 10.93 -11.47 -11.18
C GLU A 22 12.20 -10.60 -11.17
N GLN A 23 12.53 -9.97 -10.03
CA GLN A 23 13.78 -9.20 -9.91
C GLN A 23 15.00 -10.06 -10.24
N ARG A 24 15.06 -11.31 -9.74
CA ARG A 24 16.19 -12.23 -9.99
C ARG A 24 16.40 -12.57 -11.46
N LYS A 25 15.39 -12.42 -12.31
CA LYS A 25 15.52 -12.65 -13.77
C LYS A 25 16.26 -11.52 -14.47
N VAL A 26 16.47 -10.38 -13.82
CA VAL A 26 17.10 -9.19 -14.38
C VAL A 26 18.42 -8.93 -13.64
N PRO A 27 19.59 -9.32 -14.20
CA PRO A 27 20.89 -9.20 -13.52
C PRO A 27 21.28 -7.77 -13.12
N THR A 28 20.75 -6.77 -13.82
CA THR A 28 21.03 -5.34 -13.58
C THR A 28 20.03 -4.68 -12.64
N ALA A 29 19.05 -5.41 -12.10
CA ALA A 29 18.05 -4.83 -11.23
C ALA A 29 18.66 -4.43 -9.87
N THR A 30 18.49 -3.16 -9.50
CA THR A 30 18.95 -2.60 -8.22
C THR A 30 18.12 -3.11 -7.03
N GLY A 31 16.86 -3.44 -7.27
CA GLY A 31 15.87 -3.80 -6.25
C GLY A 31 14.93 -2.65 -5.87
N ASP A 32 15.09 -1.46 -6.46
CA ASP A 32 14.29 -0.28 -6.09
C ASP A 32 12.79 -0.49 -6.36
N LEU A 33 12.45 -1.08 -7.51
CA LEU A 33 11.07 -1.42 -7.82
C LEU A 33 10.50 -2.46 -6.84
N THR A 34 11.30 -3.44 -6.41
CA THR A 34 10.88 -4.44 -5.42
C THR A 34 10.59 -3.79 -4.08
N GLN A 35 11.46 -2.89 -3.64
CA GLN A 35 11.28 -2.14 -2.40
C GLN A 35 10.03 -1.24 -2.47
N LEU A 36 9.83 -0.56 -3.61
CA LEU A 36 8.63 0.24 -3.86
C LEU A 36 7.35 -0.59 -3.75
N LEU A 37 7.30 -1.74 -4.43
CA LEU A 37 6.14 -2.64 -4.41
C LEU A 37 5.86 -3.21 -3.02
N ASN A 38 6.90 -3.51 -2.24
CA ASN A 38 6.75 -3.95 -0.85
C ASN A 38 6.19 -2.84 0.06
N SER A 39 6.60 -1.58 -0.15
CA SER A 39 6.04 -0.43 0.56
C SER A 39 4.57 -0.19 0.20
N ILE A 40 4.21 -0.30 -1.10
CA ILE A 40 2.81 -0.24 -1.55
C ILE A 40 1.99 -1.35 -0.88
N GLN A 41 2.49 -2.59 -0.89
CA GLN A 41 1.80 -3.72 -0.26
C GLN A 41 1.55 -3.47 1.23
N SER A 42 2.50 -2.86 1.93
CA SER A 42 2.40 -2.54 3.36
C SER A 42 1.37 -1.44 3.62
N ALA A 43 1.37 -0.37 2.81
CA ALA A 43 0.36 0.69 2.85
C ALA A 43 -1.05 0.13 2.62
N VAL A 44 -1.24 -0.71 1.60
CA VAL A 44 -2.53 -1.35 1.29
C VAL A 44 -3.02 -2.21 2.46
N LYS A 45 -2.14 -2.99 3.11
CA LYS A 45 -2.50 -3.79 4.28
C LYS A 45 -2.94 -2.90 5.45
N ALA A 46 -2.24 -1.79 5.69
CA ALA A 46 -2.57 -0.84 6.74
C ALA A 46 -3.93 -0.17 6.49
N VAL A 47 -4.17 0.34 5.27
CA VAL A 47 -5.46 0.91 4.86
C VAL A 47 -6.58 -0.13 4.99
N SER A 48 -6.37 -1.34 4.50
CA SER A 48 -7.34 -2.43 4.59
C SER A 48 -7.70 -2.76 6.07
N SER A 49 -6.72 -2.70 6.97
CA SER A 49 -6.93 -2.86 8.41
C SER A 49 -7.74 -1.70 9.00
N ALA A 50 -7.45 -0.47 8.60
CA ALA A 50 -8.18 0.72 9.03
C ALA A 50 -9.65 0.70 8.54
N VAL A 51 -9.89 0.37 7.27
CA VAL A 51 -11.23 0.22 6.67
C VAL A 51 -12.06 -0.78 7.46
N ARG A 52 -11.51 -1.97 7.75
CA ARG A 52 -12.21 -3.00 8.54
C ARG A 52 -12.57 -2.56 9.96
N LYS A 53 -11.80 -1.64 10.54
CA LYS A 53 -11.99 -1.13 11.91
C LYS A 53 -12.70 0.22 11.95
N ALA A 54 -13.03 0.81 10.80
CA ALA A 54 -13.52 2.18 10.71
C ALA A 54 -14.80 2.44 11.52
N GLY A 55 -15.68 1.43 11.63
CA GLY A 55 -16.90 1.51 12.44
C GLY A 55 -16.64 1.59 13.93
N ILE A 56 -15.67 0.84 14.42
CA ILE A 56 -15.32 0.76 15.83
C ILE A 56 -14.45 1.96 16.24
N ALA A 57 -13.55 2.38 15.34
CA ALA A 57 -12.64 3.51 15.54
C ALA A 57 -13.28 4.88 15.26
N LYS A 58 -14.59 4.94 14.98
CA LYS A 58 -15.32 6.17 14.61
C LYS A 58 -14.65 6.94 13.45
N LEU A 59 -14.07 6.21 12.50
CA LEU A 59 -13.42 6.78 11.30
C LEU A 59 -14.44 7.12 10.19
N PHE A 60 -15.72 6.77 10.36
CA PHE A 60 -16.81 7.13 9.43
C PHE A 60 -17.35 8.57 9.59
N GLY A 61 -16.57 9.48 10.19
CA GLY A 61 -16.95 10.89 10.34
C GLY A 61 -16.25 11.78 9.34
N ILE A 62 -16.85 12.96 9.12
CA ILE A 62 -16.23 14.08 8.40
C ILE A 62 -14.95 14.47 9.17
N ALA A 63 -13.84 14.68 8.47
CA ALA A 63 -12.61 15.18 9.08
C ALA A 63 -12.75 16.64 9.57
N GLY A 64 -13.86 17.30 9.23
CA GLY A 64 -14.10 18.72 9.49
C GLY A 64 -13.42 19.65 8.47
N SER A 65 -12.79 19.08 7.43
CA SER A 65 -12.10 19.79 6.36
C SER A 65 -12.79 19.55 5.02
N THR A 66 -12.91 20.61 4.23
CA THR A 66 -13.31 20.54 2.80
C THR A 66 -12.04 20.42 1.97
N ASN A 67 -11.97 19.46 1.04
CA ASN A 67 -10.80 19.34 0.17
C ASN A 67 -10.76 20.47 -0.86
N VAL A 68 -9.67 20.47 -1.62
CA VAL A 68 -9.27 21.45 -2.63
C VAL A 68 -10.18 21.40 -3.87
N GLN A 69 -11.04 20.37 -3.92
CA GLN A 69 -12.04 20.11 -4.95
C GLN A 69 -13.47 20.38 -4.45
N GLY A 70 -13.64 20.84 -3.20
CA GLY A 70 -14.94 21.20 -2.62
C GLY A 70 -15.72 20.04 -1.99
N GLU A 71 -15.12 18.85 -1.83
CA GLU A 71 -15.76 17.68 -1.22
C GLU A 71 -15.49 17.59 0.29
N GLU A 72 -16.43 16.99 1.04
CA GLU A 72 -16.22 16.66 2.45
C GLU A 72 -15.18 15.55 2.59
N VAL A 73 -14.02 15.88 3.16
CA VAL A 73 -12.95 14.89 3.40
C VAL A 73 -13.39 13.91 4.47
N LYS A 74 -13.36 12.62 4.15
CA LYS A 74 -13.57 11.58 5.16
C LYS A 74 -12.26 11.34 5.90
N LYS A 75 -12.33 11.08 7.20
CA LYS A 75 -11.14 10.75 8.01
C LYS A 75 -10.34 9.57 7.47
N LEU A 76 -10.99 8.67 6.76
CA LEU A 76 -10.36 7.51 6.15
C LEU A 76 -9.50 7.89 4.93
N ASP A 77 -9.87 8.94 4.22
CA ASP A 77 -9.14 9.40 3.02
C ASP A 77 -7.83 10.07 3.46
N VAL A 78 -7.89 10.96 4.47
CA VAL A 78 -6.69 11.54 5.13
C VAL A 78 -5.77 10.44 5.66
N LEU A 79 -6.33 9.47 6.39
CA LEU A 79 -5.55 8.38 6.95
C LEU A 79 -4.86 7.56 5.85
N SER A 80 -5.57 7.29 4.76
CA SER A 80 -5.02 6.51 3.64
C SER A 80 -3.91 7.28 2.94
N ASN A 81 -4.11 8.57 2.69
CA ASN A 81 -3.12 9.47 2.12
C ASN A 81 -1.83 9.47 2.96
N ASP A 82 -1.95 9.71 4.26
CA ASP A 82 -0.81 9.74 5.19
C ASP A 82 -0.07 8.41 5.24
N LEU A 83 -0.80 7.28 5.26
CA LEU A 83 -0.20 5.95 5.23
C LEU A 83 0.60 5.71 3.95
N PHE A 84 0.04 6.06 2.79
CA PHE A 84 0.73 5.90 1.51
C PHE A 84 1.96 6.79 1.41
N ILE A 85 1.82 8.10 1.71
CA ILE A 85 2.94 9.05 1.66
C ILE A 85 4.08 8.57 2.57
N ASN A 86 3.80 8.22 3.82
CA ASN A 86 4.83 7.80 4.76
C ASN A 86 5.53 6.49 4.32
N MET A 87 4.76 5.50 3.85
CA MET A 87 5.32 4.21 3.41
C MET A 87 6.15 4.35 2.13
N LEU A 88 5.69 5.15 1.17
CA LEU A 88 6.40 5.41 -0.08
C LEU A 88 7.64 6.26 0.16
N ARG A 89 7.58 7.26 1.05
CA ARG A 89 8.75 8.04 1.45
C ARG A 89 9.82 7.16 2.09
N SER A 90 9.43 6.32 3.05
CA SER A 90 10.33 5.41 3.76
C SER A 90 10.93 4.29 2.89
N SER A 91 10.44 4.12 1.66
CA SER A 91 11.00 3.17 0.71
C SER A 91 12.36 3.61 0.15
N PHE A 92 12.67 4.91 0.16
CA PHE A 92 13.82 5.52 -0.49
C PHE A 92 13.90 5.29 -2.01
N THR A 93 12.80 4.90 -2.65
CA THR A 93 12.74 4.60 -4.10
C THR A 93 11.80 5.52 -4.87
N THR A 94 11.38 6.62 -4.25
CA THR A 94 10.52 7.64 -4.86
C THR A 94 11.17 9.02 -4.72
N CYS A 95 11.05 9.85 -5.75
CA CYS A 95 11.51 11.23 -5.74
C CYS A 95 10.36 12.25 -5.65
N LEU A 96 9.18 11.87 -6.16
CA LEU A 96 8.00 12.72 -6.22
C LEU A 96 6.75 11.86 -6.12
N LEU A 97 5.77 12.29 -5.32
CA LEU A 97 4.44 11.69 -5.26
C LEU A 97 3.36 12.71 -5.63
N VAL A 98 2.36 12.23 -6.35
CA VAL A 98 1.13 12.97 -6.64
C VAL A 98 -0.02 12.22 -5.97
N SER A 99 -0.81 12.93 -5.18
CA SER A 99 -1.99 12.40 -4.51
C SER A 99 -3.17 13.31 -4.81
N GLU A 100 -4.35 12.72 -4.96
CA GLU A 100 -5.60 13.47 -5.16
C GLU A 100 -5.94 14.34 -3.94
N GLU A 101 -5.51 13.91 -2.76
CA GLU A 101 -5.71 14.61 -1.48
C GLU A 101 -4.69 15.75 -1.22
N ASN A 102 -3.74 15.99 -2.12
CA ASN A 102 -2.71 17.02 -1.97
C ASN A 102 -2.74 18.00 -3.15
N GLU A 103 -2.79 19.32 -2.86
CA GLU A 103 -2.73 20.36 -3.90
C GLU A 103 -1.43 20.34 -4.70
N THR A 104 -0.33 20.09 -4.00
CA THR A 104 1.02 20.11 -4.55
C THR A 104 1.64 18.73 -4.50
N CYS A 105 2.58 18.49 -5.42
CA CYS A 105 3.40 17.29 -5.38
C CYS A 105 4.17 17.21 -4.05
N VAL A 106 4.33 16.00 -3.52
CA VAL A 106 5.21 15.75 -2.39
C VAL A 106 6.58 15.40 -2.94
N GLU A 107 7.51 16.34 -2.81
CA GLU A 107 8.89 16.18 -3.30
C GLU A 107 9.81 15.69 -2.19
N TYR A 108 10.71 14.78 -2.53
CA TYR A 108 11.76 14.28 -1.63
C TYR A 108 13.12 14.69 -2.19
N LEU A 109 13.75 15.65 -1.50
CA LEU A 109 15.13 16.10 -1.73
C LEU A 109 16.13 15.09 -1.14
#